data_AF-A0A831RJD7-F1
#
_entry.id   AF-A0A831RJD7-F1
#
_cell.length_a   1.000
_cell.length_b   1.000
_cell.length_c   1.000
_cell.angle_alpha   90.00
_cell.angle_beta   90.00
_cell.angle_gamma   90.00
#
_symmetry.space_group_name_H-M   'P 1'
#
loop_
_entity.id
_entity.type
_entity.pdbx_description
1 polymer ?
#
loop_
_entity_poly.entity_id
_entity_poly.type
_entity_poly.pdbx_seq_one_letter_code
_entity_poly.pdbx_strand_id
1 'polypeptide(L)'
;VNPEAMPHAEEEDQRLPDYFISADDITPKQHVDVQAAAQKWIDSSISKTANVPTDYPYEEFKDIYLYAYDQGLKGCTTFRFNPEAFQGVLVKEQDLENTTYSFTLEDGSTVELKGNEEVEYDGEVHTAANLFDALKEGYYGKL
;
A
#
# COMPACT_ATOMS: atom_id res chain seq x y z
N VAL A 1 7.27 -1.07 -30.51
CA VAL A 1 6.47 -0.74 -29.31
C VAL A 1 5.34 -1.74 -29.28
N ASN A 2 5.19 -2.50 -28.19
CA ASN A 2 4.12 -3.50 -28.04
C ASN A 2 2.81 -2.79 -27.68
N PRO A 3 1.78 -2.80 -28.55
CA PRO A 3 0.52 -2.10 -28.29
C PRO A 3 -0.35 -2.79 -27.22
N GLU A 4 -0.08 -4.06 -26.92
CA GLU A 4 -0.82 -4.84 -25.92
C GLU A 4 -0.13 -4.85 -24.55
N ALA A 5 1.00 -4.17 -24.41
CA ALA A 5 1.73 -4.13 -23.16
C ALA A 5 0.93 -3.38 -22.09
N MET A 6 0.61 -4.06 -20.98
CA MET A 6 -0.20 -3.53 -19.89
C MET A 6 0.49 -3.71 -18.53
N PRO A 7 0.31 -2.77 -17.58
CA PRO A 7 0.74 -2.97 -16.20
C PRO A 7 0.14 -4.25 -15.61
N HIS A 8 0.95 -5.01 -14.86
CA HIS A 8 0.53 -6.23 -14.16
C HIS A 8 0.00 -7.38 -15.05
N ALA A 9 0.24 -7.35 -16.37
CA ALA A 9 -0.16 -8.44 -17.26
C ALA A 9 0.53 -9.76 -16.87
N GLU A 10 -0.24 -10.84 -16.73
CA GLU A 10 0.31 -12.17 -16.47
C GLU A 10 0.81 -12.85 -17.73
N GLU A 11 0.18 -12.59 -18.88
CA GLU A 11 0.54 -13.15 -20.19
C GLU A 11 1.87 -12.58 -20.70
N GLU A 12 2.78 -13.46 -21.11
CA GLU A 12 4.17 -13.10 -21.44
C GLU A 12 4.27 -12.08 -22.59
N ASP A 13 3.37 -12.16 -23.57
CA ASP A 13 3.32 -11.26 -24.73
C ASP A 13 2.68 -9.90 -24.43
N GLN A 14 2.03 -9.74 -23.28
CA GLN A 14 1.41 -8.50 -22.80
C GLN A 14 2.19 -7.85 -21.64
N ARG A 15 3.23 -8.51 -21.13
CA ARG A 15 4.07 -7.96 -20.06
C ARG A 15 4.83 -6.72 -20.52
N LEU A 16 4.88 -5.74 -19.63
CA LEU A 16 5.84 -4.65 -19.75
C LEU A 16 7.27 -5.21 -19.62
N PRO A 17 8.27 -4.58 -20.27
CA PRO A 17 9.67 -4.97 -20.07
C PRO A 17 10.10 -4.90 -18.60
N ASP A 18 11.03 -5.76 -18.19
CA ASP A 18 11.49 -5.91 -16.80
C ASP A 18 12.05 -4.64 -16.14
N TYR A 19 12.33 -3.59 -16.91
CA TYR A 19 12.77 -2.29 -16.39
C TYR A 19 11.60 -1.35 -16.03
N PHE A 20 10.35 -1.73 -16.32
CA PHE A 20 9.13 -1.06 -15.86
C PHE A 20 8.67 -1.66 -14.52
N ILE A 21 9.44 -1.40 -13.48
CA ILE A 21 9.12 -1.81 -12.12
C ILE A 21 8.50 -0.67 -11.31
N SER A 22 7.69 -1.03 -10.33
CA SER A 22 7.09 -0.15 -9.33
C SER A 22 7.93 -0.12 -8.04
N ALA A 23 7.50 0.69 -7.07
CA ALA A 23 8.16 0.72 -5.76
C ALA A 23 8.03 -0.61 -5.01
N ASP A 24 6.96 -1.36 -5.22
CA ASP A 24 6.70 -2.62 -4.49
C ASP A 24 7.52 -3.79 -5.04
N ASP A 25 8.01 -3.67 -6.28
CA ASP A 25 8.92 -4.63 -6.90
C ASP A 25 10.37 -4.48 -6.38
N ILE A 26 10.63 -3.43 -5.59
CA ILE A 26 11.95 -3.11 -5.03
C ILE A 26 11.99 -3.55 -3.57
N THR A 27 12.97 -4.39 -3.23
CA THR A 27 13.14 -4.85 -1.85
C THR A 27 13.51 -3.68 -0.91
N PRO A 28 13.17 -3.76 0.40
CA PRO A 28 13.55 -2.73 1.36
C PRO A 28 15.05 -2.42 1.37
N LYS A 29 15.90 -3.45 1.22
CA LYS A 29 17.36 -3.30 1.13
C LYS A 29 17.77 -2.53 -0.13
N GLN A 30 17.19 -2.84 -1.30
CA GLN A 30 17.48 -2.11 -2.54
C GLN A 30 17.06 -0.64 -2.44
N HIS A 31 15.97 -0.32 -1.75
CA HIS A 31 15.62 1.07 -1.48
C HIS A 31 16.71 1.80 -0.67
N VAL A 32 17.26 1.15 0.36
CA VAL A 32 18.37 1.68 1.16
C VAL A 32 19.63 1.83 0.30
N ASP A 33 19.95 0.86 -0.55
CA ASP A 33 21.14 0.88 -1.42
C ASP A 33 21.12 2.08 -2.38
N VAL A 34 19.96 2.39 -2.97
CA VAL A 34 19.81 3.56 -3.84
C VAL A 34 20.02 4.86 -3.07
N GLN A 35 19.48 4.97 -1.85
CA GLN A 35 19.70 6.13 -1.00
C GLN A 35 21.18 6.25 -0.60
N ALA A 36 21.84 5.15 -0.29
CA ALA A 36 23.26 5.09 0.08
C ALA A 36 24.18 5.49 -1.08
N ALA A 37 23.85 5.07 -2.29
CA ALA A 37 24.57 5.47 -3.49
C ALA A 37 24.51 7.00 -3.70
N ALA A 38 23.34 7.61 -3.48
CA ALA A 38 23.16 9.06 -3.59
C ALA A 38 23.80 9.84 -2.42
N GLN A 39 23.70 9.32 -1.18
CA GLN A 39 24.12 10.03 0.04
C GLN A 39 25.61 10.41 0.06
N LYS A 40 26.46 9.67 -0.68
CA LYS A 40 27.89 9.96 -0.86
C LYS A 40 28.19 11.34 -1.45
N TRP A 41 27.23 11.90 -2.20
CA TRP A 41 27.39 13.14 -2.95
C TRP A 41 26.51 14.28 -2.41
N ILE A 42 25.81 14.06 -1.29
CA ILE A 42 24.84 14.98 -0.72
C ILE A 42 25.29 15.37 0.68
N ASP A 43 25.53 16.66 0.91
CA ASP A 43 25.96 17.23 2.19
C ASP A 43 24.86 17.22 3.26
N SER A 44 23.61 17.31 2.83
CA SER A 44 22.39 17.28 3.63
C SER A 44 21.78 15.86 3.69
N SER A 45 20.58 15.71 4.25
CA SER A 45 19.82 14.45 4.26
C SER A 45 18.94 14.32 3.01
N ILE A 46 18.50 13.09 2.70
CA ILE A 46 17.65 12.76 1.54
C ILE A 46 16.26 12.38 2.04
N SER A 47 15.20 12.96 1.46
CA SER A 47 13.83 12.48 1.65
C SER A 47 13.59 11.29 0.72
N LYS A 48 13.64 10.08 1.27
CA LYS A 48 13.36 8.83 0.55
C LYS A 48 12.61 7.86 1.45
N THR A 49 11.49 7.35 0.95
CA THR A 49 10.71 6.29 1.60
C THR A 49 11.17 4.93 1.09
N ALA A 50 11.55 4.02 1.99
CA ALA A 50 11.69 2.60 1.71
C ALA A 50 10.33 1.92 1.92
N ASN A 51 9.70 1.45 0.83
CA ASN A 51 8.46 0.69 0.92
C ASN A 51 8.77 -0.69 1.51
N VAL A 52 7.89 -1.15 2.40
CA VAL A 52 8.02 -2.43 3.11
C VAL A 52 6.73 -3.22 2.90
N PRO A 53 6.82 -4.50 2.47
CA PRO A 53 5.67 -5.37 2.36
C PRO A 53 4.87 -5.48 3.67
N THR A 54 3.56 -5.66 3.57
CA THR A 54 2.66 -5.76 4.73
C THR A 54 3.03 -6.95 5.64
N ASP A 55 3.39 -8.07 5.02
CA ASP A 55 3.76 -9.35 5.65
C ASP A 55 5.25 -9.48 5.98
N TYR A 56 6.01 -8.38 5.89
CA TYR A 56 7.46 -8.41 6.09
C TYR A 56 7.84 -8.81 7.53
N PRO A 57 8.73 -9.81 7.74
CA PRO A 57 9.08 -10.30 9.07
C PRO A 57 9.68 -9.22 9.95
N TYR A 58 9.24 -9.13 11.21
CA TYR A 58 9.74 -8.12 12.15
C TYR A 58 11.26 -8.17 12.35
N GLU A 59 11.83 -9.37 12.42
CA GLU A 59 13.27 -9.57 12.58
C GLU A 59 14.07 -9.03 11.38
N GLU A 60 13.52 -9.09 10.17
CA GLU A 60 14.14 -8.48 8.98
C GLU A 60 13.86 -6.97 8.91
N PHE A 61 12.69 -6.53 9.39
CA PHE A 61 12.30 -5.13 9.38
C PHE A 61 13.26 -4.26 10.21
N LYS A 62 13.60 -4.69 11.43
CA LYS A 62 14.55 -3.96 12.28
C LYS A 62 15.93 -3.82 11.61
N ASP A 63 16.33 -4.82 10.82
CA ASP A 63 17.64 -4.86 10.16
C ASP A 63 17.74 -3.83 9.03
N ILE A 64 16.61 -3.32 8.50
CA ILE A 64 16.61 -2.21 7.54
C ILE A 64 17.28 -0.98 8.15
N TYR A 65 16.96 -0.65 9.40
CA TYR A 65 17.52 0.53 10.07
C TYR A 65 18.99 0.33 10.46
N LEU A 66 19.35 -0.87 10.92
CA LEU A 66 20.74 -1.23 11.21
C LEU A 66 21.59 -1.17 9.93
N TYR A 67 21.06 -1.71 8.83
CA TYR A 67 21.72 -1.66 7.54
C TYR A 67 21.86 -0.22 7.01
N ALA A 68 20.82 0.61 7.13
CA ALA A 68 20.89 2.02 6.77
C ALA A 68 21.97 2.78 7.57
N TYR A 69 22.09 2.48 8.87
CA TYR A 69 23.16 3.01 9.72
C TYR A 69 24.54 2.56 9.25
N ASP A 70 24.72 1.26 8.97
CA ASP A 70 25.98 0.70 8.46
C ASP A 70 26.39 1.28 7.10
N GLN A 71 25.42 1.67 6.26
CA GLN A 71 25.65 2.37 4.99
C GLN A 71 25.98 3.87 5.17
N GLY A 72 25.97 4.39 6.40
CA GLY A 72 26.27 5.80 6.70
C GLY A 72 25.15 6.76 6.30
N LEU A 73 23.90 6.31 6.25
CA LEU A 73 22.77 7.17 5.94
C LEU A 73 22.46 8.14 7.08
N LYS A 74 22.08 9.38 6.72
CA LYS A 74 21.72 10.44 7.67
C LYS A 74 20.26 10.36 8.15
N GLY A 75 19.49 9.44 7.60
CA GLY A 75 18.09 9.18 7.92
C GLY A 75 17.55 8.01 7.11
N CYS A 76 16.54 7.35 7.65
CA CYS A 76 15.85 6.23 7.00
C CYS A 76 14.36 6.34 7.33
N THR A 77 13.52 6.43 6.30
CA THR A 77 12.07 6.47 6.44
C THR A 77 11.50 5.21 5.80
N THR A 78 10.71 4.44 6.54
CA THR A 78 10.01 3.26 6.02
C THR A 78 8.52 3.53 5.92
N PHE A 79 7.88 3.05 4.87
CA PHE A 79 6.42 2.97 4.79
C PHE A 79 6.01 1.51 4.65
N ARG A 80 5.24 1.02 5.62
CA ARG A 80 4.60 -0.30 5.56
C ARG A 80 3.10 -0.06 5.51
N PHE A 81 2.45 -0.56 4.45
CA PHE A 81 1.01 -0.51 4.36
C PHE A 81 0.39 -1.27 5.54
N ASN A 82 -0.62 -0.68 6.19
CA ASN A 82 -1.36 -1.32 7.26
C ASN A 82 -2.84 -1.39 6.86
N PRO A 83 -3.34 -2.56 6.45
CA PRO A 83 -4.72 -2.71 5.99
C PRO A 83 -5.76 -2.42 7.08
N GLU A 84 -5.39 -2.51 8.36
CA GLU A 84 -6.31 -2.21 9.48
C GLU A 84 -6.37 -0.70 9.81
N ALA A 85 -5.36 0.08 9.41
CA ALA A 85 -5.22 1.49 9.78
C ALA A 85 -5.32 2.48 8.61
N PHE A 86 -4.97 2.04 7.39
CA PHE A 86 -5.03 2.83 6.17
C PHE A 86 -6.00 2.17 5.19
N GLN A 87 -7.27 2.31 5.52
CA GLN A 87 -8.35 2.06 4.59
C GLN A 87 -8.58 3.43 3.87
N GLY A 88 -8.68 3.43 2.54
CA GLY A 88 -9.09 4.61 1.75
C GLY A 88 -8.03 5.37 0.93
N VAL A 89 -6.73 5.32 1.24
CA VAL A 89 -5.70 6.04 0.46
C VAL A 89 -4.51 5.12 0.21
N LEU A 90 -4.37 4.61 -1.02
CA LEU A 90 -3.35 3.64 -1.49
C LEU A 90 -3.64 2.16 -1.18
N VAL A 91 -4.90 1.73 -1.23
CA VAL A 91 -5.25 0.29 -1.19
C VAL A 91 -5.24 -0.27 -2.61
N LYS A 92 -4.53 -1.38 -2.84
CA LYS A 92 -4.59 -2.07 -4.15
C LYS A 92 -5.92 -2.80 -4.28
N GLU A 93 -6.35 -3.03 -5.51
CA GLU A 93 -7.57 -3.80 -5.78
C GLU A 93 -7.50 -5.21 -5.19
N GLN A 94 -6.35 -5.87 -5.30
CA GLN A 94 -6.10 -7.17 -4.65
C GLN A 94 -6.15 -7.09 -3.10
N ASP A 95 -5.68 -5.99 -2.51
CA ASP A 95 -5.75 -5.81 -1.05
C ASP A 95 -7.20 -5.58 -0.59
N LEU A 96 -8.00 -4.88 -1.40
CA LEU A 96 -9.44 -4.69 -1.19
C LEU A 96 -10.19 -6.03 -1.27
N GLU A 97 -9.91 -6.84 -2.30
CA GLU A 97 -10.50 -8.17 -2.49
C GLU A 97 -10.23 -9.11 -1.31
N ASN A 98 -9.04 -9.01 -0.73
CA ASN A 98 -8.62 -9.90 0.37
C ASN A 98 -9.10 -9.42 1.75
N THR A 99 -9.56 -8.18 1.88
CA THR A 99 -10.01 -7.61 3.15
C THR A 99 -11.54 -7.71 3.27
N THR A 100 -12.05 -8.11 4.45
CA THR A 100 -13.50 -8.24 4.71
C THR A 100 -13.94 -7.19 5.71
N TYR A 101 -15.00 -6.47 5.37
CA TYR A 101 -15.57 -5.35 6.11
C TYR A 101 -16.93 -5.76 6.66
N SER A 102 -17.22 -5.35 7.90
CA SER A 102 -18.43 -5.72 8.62
C SER A 102 -19.25 -4.48 8.93
N PHE A 103 -20.50 -4.47 8.48
CA PHE A 103 -21.46 -3.38 8.67
C PHE A 103 -22.57 -3.85 9.59
N THR A 104 -22.92 -3.04 10.60
CA THR A 104 -24.09 -3.29 11.44
C THR A 104 -25.24 -2.43 10.94
N LEU A 105 -26.34 -3.06 10.55
CA LEU A 105 -27.56 -2.39 10.09
C LEU A 105 -28.39 -1.89 11.28
N GLU A 106 -29.35 -1.00 11.00
CA GLU A 106 -30.24 -0.44 12.03
C GLU A 106 -31.07 -1.50 12.76
N ASP A 107 -31.37 -2.62 12.11
CA ASP A 107 -32.10 -3.75 12.71
C ASP A 107 -31.22 -4.64 13.62
N GLY A 108 -29.93 -4.28 13.75
CA GLY A 108 -28.94 -5.00 14.54
C GLY A 108 -28.33 -6.22 13.84
N SER A 109 -28.70 -6.49 12.58
CA SER A 109 -28.04 -7.51 11.78
C SER A 109 -26.67 -7.04 11.26
N THR A 110 -25.82 -7.99 10.92
CA THR A 110 -24.47 -7.73 10.41
C THR A 110 -24.32 -8.25 8.99
N VAL A 111 -23.74 -7.44 8.12
CA VAL A 111 -23.42 -7.79 6.74
C VAL A 111 -21.90 -7.72 6.57
N GLU A 112 -21.32 -8.78 6.02
CA GLU A 112 -19.89 -8.86 5.71
C GLU A 112 -19.69 -8.80 4.20
N LEU A 113 -18.80 -7.92 3.74
CA LEU A 113 -18.54 -7.67 2.32
C LEU A 113 -17.03 -7.61 2.07
N LYS A 114 -16.56 -8.06 0.90
CA LYS A 114 -15.17 -7.80 0.48
C LYS A 114 -14.97 -6.32 0.19
N GLY A 115 -13.76 -5.82 0.41
CA GLY A 115 -13.45 -4.39 0.28
C GLY A 115 -13.74 -3.79 -1.09
N ASN A 116 -13.70 -4.58 -2.16
CA ASN A 116 -14.00 -4.17 -3.53
C ASN A 116 -15.48 -4.32 -3.92
N GLU A 117 -16.33 -4.93 -3.10
CA GLU A 117 -17.75 -5.05 -3.40
C GLU A 117 -18.43 -3.69 -3.39
N GLU A 118 -19.30 -3.43 -4.37
CA GLU A 118 -20.07 -2.19 -4.46
C GLU A 118 -21.28 -2.22 -3.53
N VAL A 119 -21.48 -1.13 -2.80
CA VAL A 119 -22.56 -0.91 -1.84
C VAL A 119 -23.22 0.42 -2.16
N GLU A 120 -24.53 0.37 -2.36
CA GLU A 120 -25.35 1.58 -2.46
C GLU A 120 -25.75 2.04 -1.07
N TYR A 121 -25.38 3.28 -0.70
CA TYR A 121 -25.72 3.88 0.58
C TYR A 121 -26.03 5.37 0.39
N ASP A 122 -27.15 5.83 0.93
CA ASP A 122 -27.66 7.21 0.79
C ASP A 122 -27.74 7.72 -0.68
N GLY A 123 -28.03 6.81 -1.62
CA GLY A 123 -28.17 7.11 -3.06
C GLY A 123 -26.84 7.25 -3.83
N GLU A 124 -25.71 6.97 -3.19
CA GLU A 124 -24.39 6.90 -3.82
C GLU A 124 -23.85 5.46 -3.78
N VAL A 125 -23.07 5.09 -4.80
CA VAL A 125 -22.41 3.78 -4.86
C VAL A 125 -20.96 3.93 -4.42
N HIS A 126 -20.56 3.12 -3.45
CA HIS A 126 -19.20 3.08 -2.89
C HIS A 126 -18.67 1.65 -2.92
N THR A 127 -17.35 1.47 -2.91
CA THR A 127 -16.81 0.18 -2.50
C THR A 127 -17.00 -0.01 -1.00
N ALA A 128 -17.12 -1.24 -0.52
CA ALA A 128 -17.30 -1.54 0.90
C ALA A 128 -16.19 -0.91 1.75
N ALA A 129 -14.94 -0.95 1.30
CA ALA A 129 -13.85 -0.31 2.02
C ALA A 129 -14.06 1.20 2.20
N ASN A 130 -14.42 1.90 1.11
CA ASN A 130 -14.62 3.35 1.14
C ASN A 130 -15.85 3.73 1.98
N LEU A 131 -16.93 2.94 1.90
CA LEU A 131 -18.12 3.19 2.71
C LEU A 131 -17.82 3.00 4.20
N PHE A 132 -17.09 1.95 4.57
CA PHE A 132 -16.71 1.68 5.95
C PHE A 132 -15.90 2.84 6.56
N ASP A 133 -14.94 3.37 5.81
CA ASP A 133 -14.17 4.54 6.24
C ASP A 133 -15.02 5.80 6.36
N ALA A 134 -15.85 6.08 5.37
CA ALA A 134 -16.72 7.25 5.39
C ALA A 134 -17.69 7.21 6.60
N LEU A 135 -18.21 6.04 6.95
CA LEU A 135 -19.03 5.85 8.15
C LEU A 135 -18.21 6.05 9.43
N LYS A 136 -16.99 5.49 9.51
CA LYS A 136 -16.09 5.62 10.65
C LYS A 136 -15.64 7.07 10.90
N GLU A 137 -15.37 7.82 9.83
CA GLU A 137 -15.01 9.25 9.88
C GLU A 137 -16.23 10.16 10.12
N GLY A 138 -17.45 9.60 10.07
CA GLY A 138 -18.69 10.32 10.33
C GLY A 138 -19.18 11.17 9.16
N TYR A 139 -18.74 10.87 7.93
CA TYR A 139 -19.09 11.59 6.71
C TYR A 139 -20.60 11.52 6.42
N TYR A 140 -21.23 10.39 6.75
CA TYR A 140 -22.68 10.19 6.58
C TYR A 140 -23.50 10.42 7.86
N GLY A 141 -22.95 11.20 8.81
CA GLY A 141 -23.67 11.66 10.00
C GLY A 141 -23.63 10.68 11.17
N LYS A 142 -23.31 11.21 12.36
CA LYS A 142 -23.62 10.54 13.63
C LYS A 142 -25.14 10.53 13.78
N LEU A 143 -25.74 9.36 13.86
CA LEU A 143 -27.01 9.18 14.59
C LEU A 143 -26.74 9.38 16.09
#